data_AF-A0A3M8P9T8-F1
#
_entry.id   AF-A0A3M8P9T8-F1
#
_cell.length_a   1.000
_cell.length_b   1.000
_cell.length_c   1.000
_cell.angle_alpha   90.00
_cell.angle_beta   90.00
_cell.angle_gamma   90.00
#
_symmetry.space_group_name_H-M   'P 1'
#
loop_
_entity.id
_entity.type
_entity.pdbx_description
1 polymer ?
#
loop_
_entity_poly.entity_id
_entity_poly.type
_entity_poly.pdbx_seq_one_letter_code
_entity_poly.pdbx_strand_id
1 'polypeptide(L)'
;MIGFASVESTTEKISQLMDAEIELLDGMARIQKTRIVKLSGGSHYFTTGLDMEISFSLLAEEGPTINEAEILLLPEEFLPFSTALREHANPFPTNFSQRLVQQSGTCSILLKSQESPVQFAERLASALQAISSHN
;
A
#
# COMPACT_ATOMS: atom_id res chain seq x y z
N MET A 1 -22.37 15.02 -8.58
CA MET A 1 -21.74 14.44 -9.78
C MET A 1 -20.24 14.60 -9.60
N ILE A 2 -19.55 13.61 -9.03
CA ILE A 2 -18.08 13.59 -9.05
C ILE A 2 -17.72 13.32 -10.51
N GLY A 3 -17.20 14.33 -11.21
CA GLY A 3 -16.94 14.24 -12.64
C GLY A 3 -15.80 13.27 -12.92
N PHE A 4 -15.87 12.52 -14.02
CA PHE A 4 -14.84 11.58 -14.47
C PHE A 4 -13.41 12.19 -14.48
N ALA A 5 -13.27 13.49 -14.72
CA ALA A 5 -12.00 14.21 -14.63
C ALA A 5 -11.35 14.20 -13.22
N SER A 6 -12.17 14.13 -12.16
CA SER A 6 -11.69 14.01 -10.76
C SER A 6 -11.15 12.62 -10.46
N VAL A 7 -11.66 11.58 -11.13
CA VAL A 7 -11.21 10.19 -10.99
C VAL A 7 -9.88 10.01 -11.71
N GLU A 8 -9.80 10.46 -12.96
CA GLU A 8 -8.59 10.39 -13.80
C GLU A 8 -7.39 11.07 -13.12
N SER A 9 -7.55 12.32 -12.68
CA SER A 9 -6.50 13.05 -11.94
C SER A 9 -6.11 12.40 -10.61
N THR A 10 -7.05 11.78 -9.90
CA THR A 10 -6.76 11.03 -8.67
C THR A 10 -5.93 9.79 -9.00
N THR A 11 -6.30 9.04 -10.04
CA THR A 11 -5.60 7.83 -10.46
C THR A 11 -4.20 8.14 -10.98
N GLU A 12 -4.02 9.20 -11.76
CA GLU A 12 -2.69 9.65 -12.21
C GLU A 12 -1.78 9.96 -11.02
N LYS A 13 -2.29 10.69 -10.02
CA LYS A 13 -1.50 11.01 -8.83
C LYS A 13 -1.15 9.75 -8.03
N ILE A 14 -2.08 8.82 -7.86
CA ILE A 14 -1.81 7.54 -7.17
C ILE A 14 -0.77 6.72 -7.94
N SER A 15 -0.88 6.65 -9.27
CA SER A 15 0.05 5.92 -10.13
C SER A 15 1.48 6.47 -9.99
N GLN A 16 1.62 7.80 -9.98
CA GLN A 16 2.91 8.46 -9.76
C GLN A 16 3.49 8.21 -8.36
N LEU A 17 2.65 8.27 -7.31
CA LEU A 17 3.09 8.04 -5.94
C LEU A 17 3.55 6.60 -5.70
N MET A 18 2.86 5.64 -6.30
CA MET A 18 3.10 4.21 -6.08
C MET A 18 4.07 3.60 -7.11
N ASP A 19 4.42 4.37 -8.15
CA ASP A 19 5.20 3.91 -9.30
C ASP A 19 4.63 2.60 -9.85
N ALA A 20 3.33 2.63 -10.19
CA ALA A 20 2.56 1.45 -10.56
C ALA A 20 1.46 1.75 -11.56
N GLU A 21 1.15 0.77 -12.40
CA GLU A 21 -0.04 0.77 -13.23
C GLU A 21 -1.29 0.57 -12.36
N ILE A 22 -2.39 1.20 -12.76
CA ILE A 22 -3.67 1.12 -12.08
C ILE A 22 -4.67 0.43 -12.99
N GLU A 23 -5.34 -0.57 -12.45
CA GLU A 23 -6.51 -1.18 -13.07
C GLU A 23 -7.78 -0.52 -12.52
N LEU A 24 -8.63 -0.02 -13.42
CA LEU A 24 -9.94 0.51 -13.06
C LEU A 24 -11.02 -0.55 -13.30
N LEU A 25 -11.68 -0.98 -12.23
CA LEU A 25 -12.75 -1.97 -12.27
C LEU A 25 -13.86 -1.56 -11.31
N ASP A 26 -15.12 -1.52 -11.79
CA ASP A 26 -16.30 -1.27 -10.97
C ASP A 26 -16.22 -0.04 -10.03
N GLY A 27 -15.59 1.04 -10.49
CA GLY A 27 -15.43 2.27 -9.69
C GLY A 27 -14.34 2.19 -8.61
N MET A 28 -13.51 1.15 -8.64
CA MET A 28 -12.31 1.00 -7.84
C MET A 28 -11.06 1.15 -8.69
N ALA A 29 -10.00 1.70 -8.10
CA ALA A 29 -8.64 1.56 -8.62
C ALA A 29 -7.93 0.44 -7.86
N ARG A 30 -7.25 -0.44 -8.58
CA ARG A 30 -6.44 -1.52 -8.02
C ARG A 30 -5.00 -1.42 -8.51
N ILE A 31 -4.07 -1.72 -7.63
CA ILE A 31 -2.65 -1.89 -7.91
C ILE A 31 -2.26 -3.28 -7.48
N GLN A 32 -1.58 -4.01 -8.36
CA GLN A 32 -0.90 -5.25 -8.03
C GLN A 32 0.58 -5.12 -8.42
N LYS A 33 1.48 -5.32 -7.45
CA LYS A 33 2.93 -5.16 -7.66
C LYS A 33 3.69 -6.20 -6.85
N THR A 34 4.73 -6.77 -7.45
CA THR A 34 5.68 -7.63 -6.75
C THR A 34 6.97 -6.86 -6.49
N ARG A 35 7.41 -6.80 -5.24
CA ARG A 35 8.75 -6.32 -4.85
C ARG A 35 9.74 -7.45 -4.91
N ILE A 36 10.91 -7.24 -5.52
CA ILE A 36 12.01 -8.20 -5.46
C ILE A 36 12.94 -7.80 -4.34
N VAL A 37 13.07 -8.66 -3.32
CA VAL A 37 13.96 -8.44 -2.17
C VAL A 37 15.14 -9.41 -2.22
N LYS A 38 16.31 -8.94 -1.81
CA LYS A 38 17.52 -9.77 -1.67
C LYS A 38 17.65 -10.27 -0.24
N LEU A 39 17.70 -11.57 -0.09
CA LEU A 39 17.91 -12.24 1.19
C LEU A 39 19.34 -12.73 1.28
N SER A 40 19.98 -12.49 2.42
CA SER A 40 21.29 -13.02 2.75
C SER A 40 21.15 -14.21 3.70
N GLY A 41 21.63 -15.37 3.27
CA GLY A 41 21.68 -16.59 4.06
C GLY A 41 23.11 -17.10 4.12
N GLY A 42 23.87 -16.70 5.14
CA GLY A 42 25.29 -17.05 5.25
C GLY A 42 26.12 -16.47 4.11
N SER A 43 26.80 -17.31 3.31
CA SER A 43 27.63 -16.89 2.17
C SER A 43 26.86 -16.75 0.84
N HIS A 44 25.54 -16.97 0.85
CA HIS A 44 24.72 -16.97 -0.36
C HIS A 44 23.67 -15.86 -0.33
N TYR A 45 23.40 -15.32 -1.52
CA TYR A 45 22.30 -14.38 -1.76
C TYR A 45 21.25 -15.07 -2.62
N PHE A 46 19.98 -14.91 -2.25
CA PHE A 46 18.86 -15.33 -3.06
C PHE A 46 17.86 -14.17 -3.16
N THR A 47 17.09 -14.16 -4.25
CA THR A 47 16.03 -13.16 -4.45
C THR A 47 14.68 -13.84 -4.27
N THR A 48 13.73 -13.12 -3.68
CA THR A 48 12.33 -13.56 -3.61
C THR A 48 11.41 -12.40 -4.00
N GLY A 49 10.27 -12.74 -4.60
CA GLY A 49 9.18 -11.80 -4.82
C GLY A 49 8.29 -11.71 -3.58
N LEU A 50 7.86 -10.50 -3.24
CA LEU A 50 6.85 -10.22 -2.23
C LEU A 50 5.74 -9.41 -2.86
N ASP A 51 4.53 -9.98 -2.87
CA ASP A 51 3.38 -9.39 -3.53
C ASP A 51 2.73 -8.30 -2.69
N MET A 52 2.13 -7.35 -3.38
CA MET A 52 1.34 -6.26 -2.81
C MET A 52 0.09 -6.07 -3.65
N GLU A 53 -1.02 -5.91 -2.96
CA GLU A 53 -2.30 -5.56 -3.54
C GLU A 53 -2.89 -4.35 -2.81
N ILE A 54 -3.32 -3.35 -3.56
CA ILE A 54 -3.88 -2.12 -3.01
C ILE A 54 -5.14 -1.78 -3.78
N SER A 55 -6.21 -1.42 -3.08
CA SER A 55 -7.46 -0.98 -3.70
C SER A 55 -7.97 0.32 -3.10
N PHE A 56 -8.57 1.13 -3.96
CA PHE A 56 -9.12 2.44 -3.62
C PHE A 56 -10.54 2.54 -4.18
N SER A 57 -11.53 2.77 -3.33
CA SER A 57 -12.88 3.11 -3.80
C SER A 57 -12.90 4.55 -4.31
N LEU A 58 -13.05 4.74 -5.63
CA LEU A 58 -12.98 6.05 -6.29
C LEU A 58 -14.36 6.65 -6.59
N LEU A 59 -15.38 5.81 -6.68
CA LEU A 59 -16.76 6.20 -6.95
C LEU A 59 -17.66 5.79 -5.78
N ALA A 60 -17.61 6.53 -4.67
CA ALA A 60 -18.65 6.42 -3.66
C ALA A 60 -19.81 7.34 -4.07
N GLU A 61 -20.86 6.78 -4.68
CA GLU A 61 -22.08 7.55 -4.98
C GLU A 61 -22.82 7.93 -3.68
N GLU A 62 -22.83 7.05 -2.68
CA GLU A 62 -23.16 7.37 -1.29
C GLU A 62 -22.38 6.47 -0.33
N GLY A 63 -21.63 7.09 0.59
CA GLY A 63 -20.82 6.41 1.61
C GLY A 63 -19.36 6.83 1.60
N PRO A 64 -18.56 6.38 2.57
CA PRO A 64 -17.17 6.78 2.64
C PRO A 64 -16.26 6.06 1.65
N THR A 65 -15.24 6.74 1.12
CA THR A 65 -14.15 6.11 0.36
C THR A 65 -13.35 5.19 1.29
N ILE A 66 -13.37 3.89 0.99
CA ILE A 66 -12.58 2.88 1.69
C ILE A 66 -11.34 2.59 0.86
N ASN A 67 -10.18 2.58 1.51
CA ASN A 67 -8.93 2.14 0.93
C ASN A 67 -8.46 0.88 1.67
N GLU A 68 -7.95 -0.09 0.93
CA GLU A 68 -7.44 -1.34 1.48
C GLU A 68 -6.08 -1.65 0.88
N ALA A 69 -5.19 -2.23 1.68
CA ALA A 69 -3.92 -2.75 1.21
C ALA A 69 -3.59 -4.06 1.90
N GLU A 70 -3.10 -5.03 1.14
CA GLU A 70 -2.43 -6.22 1.61
C GLU A 70 -0.99 -6.19 1.09
N ILE A 71 -0.03 -6.19 2.01
CA ILE A 71 1.39 -6.04 1.68
C ILE A 71 2.15 -7.18 2.35
N LEU A 72 2.79 -8.01 1.52
CA LEU A 72 3.69 -9.04 2.00
C LEU A 72 5.05 -8.42 2.33
N LEU A 73 5.54 -8.71 3.52
CA LEU A 73 6.75 -8.17 4.12
C LEU A 73 7.63 -9.30 4.63
N LEU A 74 8.94 -9.05 4.68
CA LEU A 74 9.83 -9.81 5.54
C LEU A 74 9.57 -9.47 7.01
N PRO A 75 9.78 -10.41 7.95
CA PRO A 75 9.63 -10.13 9.37
C PRO A 75 10.42 -8.89 9.86
N GLU A 76 11.62 -8.67 9.33
CA GLU A 76 12.48 -7.52 9.62
C GLU A 76 11.98 -6.20 9.02
N GLU A 77 11.18 -6.24 7.95
CA GLU A 77 10.59 -5.05 7.32
C GLU A 77 9.38 -4.53 8.10
N PHE A 78 8.73 -5.37 8.92
CA PHE A 78 7.50 -5.02 9.62
C PHE A 78 7.65 -3.78 10.51
N LEU A 79 8.70 -3.73 11.33
CA LEU A 79 8.94 -2.63 12.26
C LEU A 79 9.22 -1.29 11.55
N PRO A 80 10.18 -1.19 10.61
CA PRO A 80 10.41 0.05 9.88
C PRO A 80 9.18 0.48 9.07
N PHE A 81 8.48 -0.45 8.42
CA PHE A 81 7.25 -0.16 7.69
C PHE A 81 6.16 0.43 8.59
N SER A 82 5.85 -0.25 9.70
CA SER A 82 4.80 0.19 10.65
C SER A 82 5.15 1.51 11.33
N THR A 83 6.43 1.77 11.58
CA THR A 83 6.92 3.02 12.17
C THR A 83 6.71 4.18 11.20
N ALA A 84 7.12 4.02 9.93
CA ALA A 84 6.93 5.02 8.89
C ALA A 84 5.44 5.33 8.63
N LEU A 85 4.56 4.31 8.66
CA LEU A 85 3.11 4.53 8.57
C LEU A 85 2.58 5.41 9.71
N ARG A 86 3.02 5.16 10.94
CA ARG A 86 2.57 5.87 12.15
C ARG A 86 3.13 7.28 12.24
N GLU A 87 4.37 7.48 11.79
CA GLU A 87 5.09 8.76 11.85
C GLU A 87 4.82 9.65 10.62
N HIS A 88 3.98 9.19 9.69
CA HIS A 88 3.56 9.98 8.55
C HIS A 88 2.92 11.30 8.98
N ALA A 89 3.21 12.38 8.24
CA ALA A 89 2.76 13.74 8.59
C ALA A 89 1.24 13.87 8.70
N ASN A 90 0.49 13.12 7.88
CA ASN A 90 -0.95 13.00 8.01
C ASN A 90 -1.28 11.95 9.08
N PRO A 91 -1.98 12.30 10.17
CA PRO A 91 -2.39 11.31 11.18
C PRO A 91 -3.34 10.27 10.58
N PHE A 92 -3.46 9.11 11.23
CA PHE A 92 -4.45 8.12 10.81
C PHE A 92 -5.87 8.64 11.01
N PRO A 93 -6.82 8.29 10.11
CA PRO A 93 -8.23 8.57 10.34
C PRO A 93 -8.76 7.74 11.53
N THR A 94 -9.87 8.18 12.13
CA THR A 94 -10.53 7.45 13.22
C THR A 94 -10.93 6.03 12.81
N ASN A 95 -11.26 5.82 11.54
CA ASN A 95 -11.67 4.54 10.98
C ASN A 95 -10.50 3.83 10.28
N PHE A 96 -9.33 3.84 10.92
CA PHE A 96 -8.17 3.07 10.50
C PHE A 96 -8.13 1.72 11.22
N SER A 97 -7.76 0.67 10.50
CA SER A 97 -7.47 -0.63 11.09
C SER A 97 -6.26 -1.27 10.41
N GLN A 98 -5.50 -2.00 11.22
CA GLN A 98 -4.33 -2.76 10.80
C GLN A 98 -4.41 -4.16 11.40
N ARG A 99 -4.09 -5.18 10.62
CA ARG A 99 -3.93 -6.57 11.08
C ARG A 99 -2.64 -7.16 10.53
N LEU A 100 -1.86 -7.81 11.38
CA LEU A 100 -0.71 -8.59 10.98
C LEU A 100 -1.10 -10.06 10.89
N VAL A 101 -0.80 -10.70 9.77
CA VAL A 101 -0.93 -12.16 9.57
C VAL A 101 0.47 -12.72 9.37
N GLN A 102 0.94 -13.52 10.32
CA GLN A 102 2.24 -14.17 10.21
C GLN A 102 2.10 -15.52 9.50
N GLN A 103 2.98 -15.76 8.53
CA GLN A 103 3.12 -17.03 7.84
C GLN A 103 4.59 -17.48 7.96
N SER A 104 4.87 -18.76 7.71
CA SER A 104 6.24 -19.27 7.88
C SER A 104 7.20 -18.59 6.88
N GLY A 105 7.99 -17.64 7.39
CA GLY A 105 9.02 -16.92 6.63
C GLY A 105 8.62 -15.53 6.09
N THR A 106 7.35 -15.14 6.22
CA THR A 106 6.84 -13.82 5.79
C THR A 106 5.76 -13.32 6.73
N CYS A 107 5.41 -12.04 6.63
CA CYS A 107 4.21 -11.51 7.26
C CYS A 107 3.41 -10.66 6.26
N SER A 108 2.09 -10.75 6.34
CA SER A 108 1.17 -9.90 5.59
C SER A 108 0.62 -8.83 6.52
N ILE A 109 0.75 -7.57 6.15
CA ILE A 109 0.06 -6.48 6.82
C ILE A 109 -1.18 -6.10 5.99
N LEU A 110 -2.34 -6.19 6.64
CA LEU A 110 -3.61 -5.79 6.07
C LEU A 110 -3.99 -4.44 6.67
N LEU A 111 -4.22 -3.46 5.80
CA LEU A 111 -4.59 -2.10 6.15
C LEU A 111 -5.97 -1.80 5.57
N LYS A 112 -6.79 -1.12 6.36
CA LYS A 112 -8.07 -0.59 5.89
C LYS A 112 -8.29 0.78 6.51
N SER A 113 -8.61 1.77 5.69
CA SER A 113 -8.85 3.12 6.17
C SER A 113 -9.95 3.83 5.39
N GLN A 114 -10.58 4.77 6.07
CA GLN A 114 -11.52 5.70 5.48
C GLN A 114 -10.87 7.10 5.44
N GLU A 115 -10.16 7.37 4.35
CA GLU A 115 -9.48 8.65 4.08
C GLU A 115 -9.43 8.91 2.57
N SER A 116 -8.86 10.05 2.17
CA SER A 116 -8.62 10.33 0.75
C SER A 116 -7.71 9.27 0.13
N PRO A 117 -8.03 8.70 -1.05
CA PRO A 117 -7.18 7.75 -1.76
C PRO A 117 -5.73 8.23 -1.93
N VAL A 118 -5.57 9.53 -2.20
CA VAL A 118 -4.25 10.15 -2.34
C VAL A 118 -3.48 10.18 -1.02
N GLN A 119 -4.13 10.49 0.09
CA GLN A 119 -3.47 10.50 1.41
C GLN A 119 -3.06 9.09 1.84
N PHE A 120 -3.89 8.10 1.54
CA PHE A 120 -3.57 6.69 1.77
C PHE A 120 -2.36 6.27 0.92
N ALA A 121 -2.34 6.62 -0.37
CA ALA A 121 -1.21 6.35 -1.27
C ALA A 121 0.08 7.05 -0.83
N GLU A 122 0.04 8.32 -0.43
CA GLU A 122 1.20 9.07 0.09
C GLU A 122 1.79 8.37 1.33
N ARG A 123 0.92 7.95 2.26
CA ARG A 123 1.31 7.23 3.48
C ARG A 123 1.96 5.89 3.16
N LEU A 124 1.36 5.12 2.25
CA LEU A 124 1.89 3.84 1.81
C LEU A 124 3.23 3.99 1.10
N ALA A 125 3.35 4.95 0.17
CA ALA A 125 4.60 5.21 -0.56
C ALA A 125 5.75 5.52 0.40
N SER A 126 5.51 6.38 1.40
CA SER A 126 6.50 6.70 2.44
C SER A 126 6.92 5.46 3.25
N ALA A 127 5.95 4.61 3.64
CA ALA A 127 6.26 3.39 4.37
C ALA A 127 7.01 2.35 3.53
N LEU A 128 6.67 2.22 2.25
CA LEU A 128 7.37 1.34 1.30
C LEU A 128 8.81 1.82 1.03
N GLN A 129 9.03 3.14 1.02
CA GLN A 129 10.36 3.73 0.89
C GLN A 129 11.25 3.42 2.11
N ALA A 130 10.67 3.41 3.31
CA ALA A 130 11.41 3.06 4.53
C ALA A 130 12.00 1.63 4.50
N ILE A 131 11.43 0.74 3.67
CA ILE A 131 11.87 -0.65 3.51
C ILE A 131 12.50 -0.93 2.14
N SER A 132 12.66 0.06 1.26
CA SER A 132 13.29 -0.15 -0.06
C SER A 132 14.81 -0.32 -0.02
N SER A 133 15.45 -0.08 1.13
CA SER A 133 16.90 -0.16 1.33
C SER A 133 17.48 -1.59 1.35
N HIS A 134 16.64 -2.63 1.25
CA HIS A 134 17.04 -4.04 1.19
C HIS A 134 17.02 -4.63 -0.25
N ASN A 135 16.84 -3.78 -1.27
CA ASN A 135 16.78 -4.16 -2.68
C ASN A 135 18.12 -4.08 -3.40
#